data_AF-A0A4U1JE90-F1
#
_entry.id   AF-A0A4U1JE90-F1
#
_cell.length_a   1.000
_cell.length_b   1.000
_cell.length_c   1.000
_cell.angle_alpha   90.00
_cell.angle_beta   90.00
_cell.angle_gamma   90.00
#
_symmetry.space_group_name_H-M   'P 1'
#
loop_
_entity.id
_entity.type
_entity.pdbx_description
1 polymer ?
#
loop_
_entity_poly.entity_id
_entity_poly.type
_entity_poly.pdbx_seq_one_letter_code
_entity_poly.pdbx_strand_id
1 'polypeptide(L)'
;MHAKDRIGAGPWYNAKGALVAANLTELHERYGDHTVFLDEKGEMVPGQWAGSPTPNQHDVLTGTARDGTVVLGQTCADWTSEDPAMTAQVGHSDGLGPNMSDAEMYRPWNSVHVNGNCGDTAPKGGNGRVYCFAAD
;
A
#
# COMPACT_ATOMS: atom_id res chain seq x y z
N MET A 1 -8.00 -17.29 -3.96
CA MET A 1 -8.46 -16.00 -4.53
C MET A 1 -7.48 -14.93 -4.09
N HIS A 2 -6.99 -14.12 -5.01
CA HIS A 2 -6.00 -13.07 -4.75
C HIS A 2 -6.65 -11.69 -4.76
N ALA A 3 -5.98 -10.67 -4.19
CA ALA A 3 -6.47 -9.30 -4.29
C ALA A 3 -6.49 -8.81 -5.74
N LYS A 4 -5.46 -9.18 -6.54
CA LYS A 4 -5.38 -8.83 -7.97
C LYS A 4 -6.57 -9.33 -8.80
N ASP A 5 -7.22 -10.41 -8.36
CA ASP A 5 -8.37 -10.99 -9.06
C ASP A 5 -9.67 -10.19 -8.82
N ARG A 6 -9.65 -9.18 -7.93
CA ARG A 6 -10.84 -8.46 -7.44
C ARG A 6 -10.82 -6.94 -7.66
N ILE A 7 -9.80 -6.41 -8.33
CA ILE A 7 -9.60 -4.95 -8.51
C ILE A 7 -9.91 -4.45 -9.93
N GLY A 8 -10.47 -5.31 -10.78
CA GLY A 8 -10.71 -5.03 -12.19
C GLY A 8 -9.44 -5.15 -13.04
N ALA A 9 -9.56 -4.83 -14.33
CA ALA A 9 -8.44 -4.87 -15.29
C ALA A 9 -7.74 -3.51 -15.49
N GLY A 10 -8.28 -2.44 -14.89
CA GLY A 10 -7.88 -1.05 -15.14
C GLY A 10 -8.55 -0.45 -16.38
N PRO A 11 -8.16 0.78 -16.79
CA PRO A 11 -7.17 1.64 -16.14
C PRO A 11 -7.65 2.20 -14.80
N TRP A 12 -6.71 2.52 -13.91
CA TRP A 12 -7.01 3.20 -12.64
C TRP A 12 -6.45 4.62 -12.63
N TYR A 13 -7.26 5.54 -12.11
CA TYR A 13 -6.91 6.95 -11.94
C TYR A 13 -7.04 7.33 -10.47
N ASN A 14 -6.19 8.25 -10.01
CA ASN A 14 -6.27 8.76 -8.64
C ASN A 14 -7.40 9.80 -8.50
N ALA A 15 -7.61 10.32 -7.28
CA ALA A 15 -8.64 11.31 -6.97
C ALA A 15 -8.55 12.62 -7.79
N LYS A 16 -7.41 12.89 -8.46
CA LYS A 16 -7.20 14.04 -9.35
C LYS A 16 -7.32 13.69 -10.84
N GLY A 17 -7.72 12.46 -11.17
CA GLY A 17 -7.82 11.99 -12.55
C GLY A 17 -6.48 11.71 -13.22
N ALA A 18 -5.38 11.62 -12.47
CA ALA A 18 -4.08 11.22 -13.01
C ALA A 18 -4.00 9.70 -13.11
N LEU A 19 -3.44 9.18 -14.21
CA LEU A 19 -3.28 7.74 -14.44
C LEU A 19 -2.32 7.15 -13.40
N VAL A 20 -2.77 6.10 -12.69
CA VAL A 20 -1.95 5.33 -11.75
C VAL A 20 -1.32 4.13 -12.46
N ALA A 21 -2.14 3.38 -13.20
CA ALA A 21 -1.69 2.25 -14.02
C ALA A 21 -2.75 1.93 -15.08
N ALA A 22 -2.31 1.53 -16.28
CA ALA A 22 -3.20 1.17 -17.38
C ALA A 22 -3.72 -0.28 -17.30
N ASN A 23 -3.01 -1.16 -16.60
CA ASN A 23 -3.33 -2.58 -16.47
C ASN A 23 -2.71 -3.22 -15.22
N LEU A 24 -3.12 -4.44 -14.90
CA LEU A 24 -2.67 -5.20 -13.73
C LEU A 24 -1.14 -5.34 -13.63
N THR A 25 -0.44 -5.59 -14.74
CA THR A 25 1.02 -5.75 -14.75
C THR A 25 1.67 -4.44 -14.33
N GLU A 26 1.30 -3.34 -14.98
CA GLU A 26 1.84 -2.02 -14.64
C GLU A 26 1.54 -1.66 -13.17
N LEU A 27 0.32 -1.95 -12.70
CA LEU A 27 -0.03 -1.69 -11.31
C LEU A 27 0.88 -2.47 -10.35
N HIS A 28 1.04 -3.78 -10.53
CA HIS A 28 1.79 -4.60 -9.58
C HIS A 28 3.32 -4.44 -9.66
N GLU A 29 3.85 -4.03 -10.80
CA GLU A 29 5.29 -3.72 -10.95
C GLU A 29 5.67 -2.31 -10.48
N ARG A 30 4.66 -1.43 -10.30
CA ARG A 30 4.83 -0.03 -9.94
C ARG A 30 5.50 0.17 -8.57
N TYR A 31 6.29 1.23 -8.50
CA TYR A 31 6.78 1.78 -7.24
C TYR A 31 5.83 2.83 -6.69
N GLY A 32 5.82 2.97 -5.36
CA GLY A 32 5.14 4.07 -4.69
C GLY A 32 5.62 5.42 -5.21
N ASP A 33 4.73 6.40 -5.13
CA ASP A 33 4.90 7.76 -5.60
C ASP A 33 3.88 8.62 -4.86
N HIS A 34 4.37 9.43 -3.91
CA HIS A 34 3.53 10.24 -3.03
C HIS A 34 2.67 11.27 -3.78
N THR A 35 2.98 11.57 -5.04
CA THR A 35 2.21 12.50 -5.88
C THR A 35 1.08 11.80 -6.65
N VAL A 36 1.16 10.48 -6.80
CA VAL A 36 0.20 9.66 -7.54
C VAL A 36 -0.72 8.89 -6.60
N PHE A 37 -0.16 8.29 -5.55
CA PHE A 37 -0.87 7.51 -4.53
C PHE A 37 -1.45 8.43 -3.45
N LEU A 38 -2.54 9.10 -3.82
CA LEU A 38 -3.24 10.08 -3.00
C LEU A 38 -4.32 9.44 -2.12
N ASP A 39 -4.71 10.12 -1.06
CA ASP A 39 -5.88 9.74 -0.27
C ASP A 39 -7.21 10.11 -0.97
N GLU A 40 -8.34 9.82 -0.31
CA GLU A 40 -9.68 10.05 -0.86
C GLU A 40 -10.01 11.53 -1.11
N LYS A 41 -9.24 12.45 -0.51
CA LYS A 41 -9.36 13.91 -0.71
C LYS A 41 -8.40 14.42 -1.78
N GLY A 42 -7.56 13.56 -2.35
CA GLY A 42 -6.52 13.95 -3.29
C GLY A 42 -5.31 14.59 -2.62
N GLU A 43 -5.10 14.35 -1.33
CA GLU A 43 -3.94 14.82 -0.58
C GLU A 43 -2.83 13.76 -0.61
N MET A 44 -1.57 14.21 -0.51
CA MET A 44 -0.43 13.29 -0.41
C MET A 44 -0.45 12.64 0.96
N VAL A 45 -0.28 11.32 1.01
CA VAL A 45 -0.20 10.59 2.27
C VAL A 45 1.10 10.98 3.00
N PRO A 46 1.05 11.28 4.31
CA PRO A 46 2.27 11.48 5.11
C PRO A 46 3.20 10.28 4.98
N GLY A 47 4.40 10.51 4.48
CA GLY A 47 5.42 9.50 4.21
C GLY A 47 6.82 9.92 4.63
N GLN A 48 7.81 9.32 4.01
CA GLN A 48 9.24 9.60 4.16
C GLN A 48 9.74 10.71 3.24
N TRP A 49 8.93 11.21 2.31
CA TRP A 49 9.31 12.25 1.35
C TRP A 49 9.66 13.60 1.99
N ALA A 50 10.41 14.43 1.28
CA ALA A 50 10.94 15.69 1.80
C ALA A 50 9.85 16.71 2.15
N GLY A 51 9.79 17.13 3.41
CA GLY A 51 8.75 18.05 3.91
C GLY A 51 7.43 17.36 4.27
N SER A 52 7.42 16.02 4.33
CA SER A 52 6.27 15.24 4.75
C SER A 52 5.82 15.57 6.17
N PRO A 53 4.51 15.70 6.42
CA PRO A 53 3.96 15.80 7.77
C PRO A 53 4.31 14.58 8.64
N THR A 54 4.28 14.76 9.96
CA THR A 54 4.38 13.66 10.92
C THR A 54 3.01 13.36 11.53
N PRO A 55 2.74 12.10 11.96
CA PRO A 55 3.61 10.92 11.86
C PRO A 55 3.70 10.35 10.43
N ASN A 56 4.69 9.47 10.18
CA ASN A 56 4.76 8.67 8.95
C ASN A 56 3.57 7.71 8.87
N GLN A 57 2.91 7.63 7.71
CA GLN A 57 1.72 6.82 7.45
C GLN A 57 1.73 6.17 6.06
N HIS A 58 2.92 5.98 5.46
CA HIS A 58 3.06 5.47 4.09
C HIS A 58 2.73 3.98 3.91
N ASP A 59 2.67 3.18 4.98
CA ASP A 59 2.35 1.76 4.86
C ASP A 59 0.87 1.60 4.45
N VAL A 60 0.66 0.83 3.40
CA VAL A 60 -0.66 0.48 2.88
C VAL A 60 -0.84 -1.01 3.05
N LEU A 61 -1.92 -1.42 3.73
CA LEU A 61 -2.29 -2.83 3.89
C LEU A 61 -2.69 -3.41 2.54
N THR A 62 -2.01 -4.47 2.13
CA THR A 62 -2.27 -5.15 0.85
C THR A 62 -2.52 -6.65 1.03
N GLY A 63 -1.77 -7.31 1.91
CA GLY A 63 -1.79 -8.76 2.03
C GLY A 63 -1.23 -9.48 0.80
N THR A 64 -0.47 -8.80 -0.05
CA THR A 64 -0.02 -9.33 -1.34
C THR A 64 1.49 -9.37 -1.49
N ALA A 65 1.99 -10.34 -2.26
CA ALA A 65 3.32 -10.31 -2.84
C ALA A 65 3.37 -9.25 -3.94
N ARG A 66 4.58 -8.96 -4.44
CA ARG A 66 4.79 -7.94 -5.49
C ARG A 66 3.94 -8.20 -6.74
N ASP A 67 3.73 -9.46 -7.11
CA ASP A 67 2.93 -9.86 -8.28
C ASP A 67 1.40 -9.86 -8.04
N GLY A 68 0.94 -9.34 -6.90
CA GLY A 68 -0.46 -9.24 -6.52
C GLY A 68 -1.08 -10.55 -6.01
N THR A 69 -0.30 -11.64 -5.92
CA THR A 69 -0.76 -12.88 -5.28
C THR A 69 -0.81 -12.71 -3.77
N VAL A 70 -1.60 -13.54 -3.10
CA VAL A 70 -1.78 -13.45 -1.64
C VAL A 70 -0.54 -13.95 -0.91
N VAL A 71 -0.11 -13.24 0.13
CA VAL A 71 0.88 -13.77 1.08
C VAL A 71 0.11 -14.51 2.18
N LEU A 72 0.22 -15.83 2.19
CA LEU A 72 -0.53 -16.68 3.12
C LEU A 72 -0.21 -16.31 4.59
N GLY A 73 -1.26 -16.17 5.40
CA GLY A 73 -1.14 -15.81 6.81
C GLY A 73 -0.81 -14.34 7.07
N GLN A 74 -0.68 -13.51 6.03
CA GLN A 74 -0.34 -12.09 6.13
C GLN A 74 -1.51 -11.20 5.69
N THR A 75 -2.72 -11.56 6.10
CA THR A 75 -3.98 -10.85 5.80
C THR A 75 -4.79 -10.56 7.06
N CYS A 76 -4.22 -10.63 8.27
CA CYS A 76 -4.98 -10.49 9.51
C CYS A 76 -6.23 -11.40 9.57
N ALA A 77 -6.05 -12.68 9.23
CA ALA A 77 -7.14 -13.65 9.04
C ALA A 77 -8.22 -13.13 8.07
N ASP A 78 -7.82 -12.83 6.85
CA ASP A 78 -8.71 -12.29 5.80
C ASP A 78 -9.45 -11.02 6.23
N TRP A 79 -8.74 -10.15 6.94
CA TRP A 79 -9.20 -8.85 7.44
C TRP A 79 -10.33 -8.97 8.47
N THR A 80 -10.37 -10.08 9.22
CA THR A 80 -11.39 -10.35 10.25
C THR A 80 -10.84 -10.43 11.67
N SER A 81 -9.54 -10.21 11.87
CA SER A 81 -8.88 -10.31 13.17
C SER A 81 -8.11 -9.05 13.53
N GLU A 82 -8.21 -8.66 14.80
CA GLU A 82 -7.40 -7.62 15.46
C GLU A 82 -6.37 -8.25 16.43
N ASP A 83 -6.08 -9.55 16.29
CA ASP A 83 -5.13 -10.26 17.16
C ASP A 83 -3.72 -9.67 17.02
N PRO A 84 -3.11 -9.15 18.10
CA PRO A 84 -1.76 -8.59 18.05
C PRO A 84 -0.67 -9.63 17.75
N ALA A 85 -0.97 -10.93 17.79
CA ALA A 85 -0.06 -11.99 17.33
C ALA A 85 -0.08 -12.20 15.81
N MET A 86 -1.03 -11.58 15.09
CA MET A 86 -1.13 -11.65 13.63
C MET A 86 -0.56 -10.39 12.98
N THR A 87 -0.18 -10.53 11.72
CA THR A 87 0.34 -9.45 10.89
C THR A 87 -0.29 -9.46 9.50
N ALA A 88 -0.10 -8.36 8.78
CA ALA A 88 -0.44 -8.25 7.37
C ALA A 88 0.72 -7.68 6.56
N GLN A 89 0.80 -8.10 5.30
CA GLN A 89 1.75 -7.56 4.34
C GLN A 89 1.33 -6.15 3.93
N VAL A 90 2.31 -5.24 3.87
CA VAL A 90 2.15 -3.85 3.43
C VAL A 90 3.09 -3.54 2.26
N GLY A 91 2.80 -2.45 1.55
CA GLY A 91 3.78 -1.74 0.74
C GLY A 91 3.74 -0.23 1.00
N HIS A 92 4.55 0.55 0.28
CA HIS A 92 4.76 1.97 0.58
C HIS A 92 4.12 2.89 -0.47
N SER A 93 3.18 3.75 -0.05
CA SER A 93 2.50 4.69 -0.95
C SER A 93 3.45 5.71 -1.59
N ASP A 94 4.53 6.07 -0.90
CA ASP A 94 5.53 7.03 -1.37
C ASP A 94 6.73 6.39 -2.07
N GLY A 95 6.89 5.06 -1.95
CA GLY A 95 8.00 4.31 -2.53
C GLY A 95 9.35 4.57 -1.88
N LEU A 96 9.37 5.02 -0.62
CA LEU A 96 10.57 5.40 0.10
C LEU A 96 10.70 4.67 1.44
N GLY A 97 11.93 4.28 1.77
CA GLY A 97 12.29 3.72 3.07
C GLY A 97 12.80 4.76 4.08
N PRO A 98 13.36 4.30 5.21
CA PRO A 98 13.93 5.17 6.24
C PRO A 98 14.92 6.18 5.68
N ASN A 99 14.85 7.44 6.15
CA ASN A 99 15.70 8.54 5.71
C ASN A 99 15.62 8.84 4.20
N MET A 100 14.41 8.79 3.61
CA MET A 100 14.19 9.00 2.17
C MET A 100 14.92 7.98 1.27
N SER A 101 15.18 6.77 1.76
CA SER A 101 15.91 5.77 0.97
C SER A 101 15.08 5.30 -0.23
N ASP A 102 15.69 5.30 -1.41
CA ASP A 102 15.12 4.79 -2.67
C ASP A 102 15.65 3.39 -3.03
N ALA A 103 16.17 2.64 -2.05
CA ALA A 103 16.63 1.27 -2.28
C ALA A 103 15.46 0.40 -2.77
N GLU A 104 15.71 -0.44 -3.78
CA GLU A 104 14.67 -1.16 -4.51
C GLU A 104 13.70 -1.95 -3.61
N MET A 105 14.19 -2.49 -2.49
CA MET A 105 13.39 -3.23 -1.52
C MET A 105 12.28 -2.42 -0.85
N TYR A 106 12.39 -1.08 -0.77
CA TYR A 106 11.39 -0.20 -0.15
C TYR A 106 10.37 0.36 -1.16
N ARG A 107 10.67 0.27 -2.44
CA ARG A 107 9.92 0.99 -3.46
C ARG A 107 8.55 0.42 -3.81
N PRO A 108 8.28 -0.91 -3.75
CA PRO A 108 6.98 -1.45 -4.16
C PRO A 108 5.82 -0.85 -3.36
N TRP A 109 4.78 -0.40 -4.06
CA TRP A 109 3.59 0.12 -3.37
C TRP A 109 2.80 -0.97 -2.64
N ASN A 110 2.97 -2.24 -3.03
CA ASN A 110 2.14 -3.35 -2.57
C ASN A 110 2.84 -4.42 -1.73
N SER A 111 4.17 -4.43 -1.61
CA SER A 111 4.89 -5.52 -0.95
C SER A 111 6.30 -5.15 -0.52
N VAL A 112 6.47 -4.68 0.72
CA VAL A 112 7.76 -4.31 1.32
C VAL A 112 8.03 -5.12 2.59
N HIS A 113 7.15 -5.04 3.58
CA HIS A 113 7.30 -5.75 4.86
C HIS A 113 5.95 -6.09 5.48
N VAL A 114 5.96 -6.76 6.63
CA VAL A 114 4.75 -6.93 7.47
C VAL A 114 4.57 -5.71 8.38
N ASN A 115 3.32 -5.38 8.69
CA ASN A 115 2.97 -4.28 9.60
C ASN A 115 3.44 -4.54 11.05
N GLY A 116 3.06 -3.64 11.97
CA GLY A 116 3.28 -3.83 13.41
C GLY A 116 2.57 -5.08 13.93
N ASN A 117 1.24 -5.05 13.89
CA ASN A 117 0.35 -6.18 14.12
C ASN A 117 -1.08 -5.82 13.64
N CYS A 118 -2.05 -6.74 13.80
CA CYS A 118 -3.43 -6.51 13.36
C CYS A 118 -4.30 -5.69 14.33
N GLY A 119 -3.91 -5.55 15.60
CA GLY A 119 -4.63 -4.75 16.60
C GLY A 119 -4.18 -3.29 16.70
N ASP A 120 -2.98 -2.98 16.22
CA ASP A 120 -2.45 -1.63 16.08
C ASP A 120 -1.54 -1.56 14.84
N THR A 121 -2.04 -0.85 13.83
CA THR A 121 -1.37 -0.71 12.53
C THR A 121 -0.50 0.54 12.42
N ALA A 122 -0.51 1.42 13.44
CA ALA A 122 0.30 2.64 13.44
C ALA A 122 1.84 2.39 13.48
N PRO A 123 2.35 1.39 14.24
CA PRO A 123 3.77 1.09 14.28
C PRO A 123 4.34 0.74 12.90
N LYS A 124 5.62 1.10 12.69
CA LYS A 124 6.40 0.91 11.45
C LYS A 124 6.04 1.81 10.26
N GLY A 125 5.12 2.75 10.44
CA GLY A 125 4.77 3.73 9.39
C GLY A 125 3.39 3.52 8.80
N GLY A 126 2.52 2.74 9.45
CA GLY A 126 1.13 2.56 9.04
C GLY A 126 0.15 3.48 9.74
N ASN A 127 -1.10 3.36 9.30
CA ASN A 127 -2.27 3.98 9.93
C ASN A 127 -3.57 3.28 9.44
N GLY A 128 -3.50 1.97 9.18
CA GLY A 128 -4.64 1.18 8.70
C GLY A 128 -5.13 1.54 7.29
N ARG A 129 -4.29 2.15 6.45
CA ARG A 129 -4.68 2.62 5.12
C ARG A 129 -4.80 1.47 4.13
N VAL A 130 -5.78 1.60 3.23
CA VAL A 130 -6.04 0.69 2.10
C VAL A 130 -6.36 1.54 0.85
N TYR A 131 -6.11 0.99 -0.33
CA TYR A 131 -6.60 1.57 -1.58
C TYR A 131 -7.87 0.88 -2.06
N CYS A 132 -8.85 1.70 -2.42
CA CYS A 132 -10.11 1.25 -3.03
C CYS A 132 -9.98 1.34 -4.55
N PHE A 133 -10.28 0.25 -5.23
CA PHE A 133 -10.33 0.19 -6.68
C PHE A 133 -11.80 0.20 -7.10
N ALA A 134 -12.17 1.13 -7.98
CA ALA A 134 -13.53 1.19 -8.49
C ALA A 134 -13.86 -0.13 -9.20
N ALA A 135 -14.95 -0.76 -8.81
CA ALA A 135 -15.55 -1.84 -9.56
C ALA A 135 -16.33 -1.25 -10.74
N ASP A 136 -16.30 -1.96 -11.86
CA ASP A 136 -17.01 -1.67 -13.10
C ASP A 136 -18.50 -1.32 -12.91
#